data_AF-A0A095UPG7-F1
#
_entry.id   AF-A0A095UPG7-F1
#
_cell.length_a   1.000
_cell.length_b   1.000
_cell.length_c   1.000
_cell.angle_alpha   90.00
_cell.angle_beta   90.00
_cell.angle_gamma   90.00
#
_symmetry.space_group_name_H-M   'P 1'
#
loop_
_entity.id
_entity.type
_entity.pdbx_description
1 polymer ?
#
loop_
_entity_poly.entity_id
_entity_poly.type
_entity_poly.pdbx_seq_one_letter_code
_entity_poly.pdbx_strand_id
1 'polypeptide(L)' 'MGFVVALTVLGALTGCQNLGVQPWERDLLAKPVMTPGAADGLDDALDDHIYFSKEASSGGRGFGGGGCGCN' A
#
# COMPACT_ATOMS: atom_id res chain seq x y z
N MET A 1 21.88 -24.12 32.84
CA MET A 1 22.02 -22.90 32.01
C MET A 1 21.23 -22.97 30.70
N GLY A 2 21.29 -24.07 29.93
CA GLY A 2 20.55 -24.16 28.64
C GLY A 2 19.02 -24.07 28.72
N PHE A 3 18.40 -24.58 29.78
CA PHE A 3 16.93 -24.56 29.95
C PHE A 3 16.37 -23.13 30.15
N VAL A 4 17.10 -22.28 30.85
CA VAL A 4 16.73 -20.88 31.08
C VAL A 4 16.81 -20.08 29.78
N VAL A 5 17.85 -20.33 28.97
CA VAL A 5 18.03 -19.69 27.66
C VAL A 5 16.90 -20.10 26.70
N ALA A 6 16.51 -21.39 26.69
CA ALA A 6 15.41 -21.87 25.86
C ALA A 6 14.09 -21.17 26.19
N LEU A 7 13.74 -21.03 27.47
CA LEU A 7 12.53 -20.33 27.93
C LEU A 7 12.51 -18.85 27.54
N THR A 8 13.66 -18.16 27.64
CA THR A 8 13.75 -16.76 27.23
C THR A 8 13.58 -16.55 25.73
N VAL A 9 14.05 -17.49 24.89
CA VAL A 9 13.88 -17.42 23.42
C VAL A 9 12.43 -17.67 23.03
N LEU A 10 11.75 -18.62 23.69
CA LEU A 10 10.33 -18.92 23.44
C LEU A 10 9.42 -17.73 23.81
N GLY A 11 9.74 -16.98 24.87
CA GLY A 11 9.00 -15.78 25.26
C GLY A 11 9.15 -14.62 24.28
N ALA A 12 10.25 -14.54 23.53
CA ALA A 12 10.48 -13.46 22.57
C ALA A 12 9.63 -13.58 21.28
N LEU A 13 8.97 -14.72 21.06
CA LEU A 13 8.07 -14.94 19.92
C LEU A 13 6.67 -14.32 20.13
N THR A 14 6.37 -13.79 21.32
CA THR A 14 5.09 -13.11 21.57
C THR A 14 5.13 -11.69 21.03
N GLY A 15 4.50 -11.46 19.89
CA GLY A 15 4.29 -10.11 19.34
C GLY A 15 3.08 -9.41 19.96
N CYS A 16 3.06 -8.08 19.90
CA CYS A 16 1.93 -7.27 20.34
C CYS A 16 0.71 -7.44 19.40
N GLN A 17 -0.19 -8.37 19.70
CA GLN A 17 -1.39 -8.61 18.89
C GLN A 17 -2.55 -7.64 19.18
N ASN A 18 -2.44 -6.80 20.21
CA ASN A 18 -3.51 -5.91 20.68
C ASN A 18 -3.21 -4.41 20.50
N LEU A 19 -2.55 -4.05 19.38
CA LEU A 19 -2.18 -2.66 19.07
C LEU A 19 -3.19 -1.93 18.16
N GLY A 20 -4.41 -2.44 18.02
CA GLY A 20 -5.40 -1.80 17.17
C GLY A 20 -6.76 -2.47 17.17
N VAL A 21 -7.58 -2.07 16.22
CA VAL A 21 -8.92 -2.60 15.98
C VAL A 21 -8.89 -4.09 15.62
N GLN A 22 -9.87 -4.82 16.13
CA GLN A 22 -10.08 -6.24 15.91
C GLN A 22 -10.24 -6.50 14.39
N PRO A 23 -9.79 -7.65 13.85
CA PRO A 23 -9.79 -7.89 12.41
C PRO A 23 -11.15 -7.65 11.72
N TRP A 24 -12.26 -7.98 12.39
CA TRP A 24 -13.63 -7.78 11.88
C TRP A 24 -14.12 -6.32 12.00
N GLU A 25 -13.48 -5.47 12.79
CA GLU A 25 -13.79 -4.04 12.87
C GLU A 25 -13.27 -3.27 11.64
N ARG A 26 -12.40 -3.89 10.82
CA ARG A 26 -11.90 -3.29 9.56
C ARG A 26 -12.89 -3.41 8.39
N ASP A 27 -13.92 -4.25 8.51
CA ASP A 27 -14.94 -4.41 7.47
C ASP A 27 -15.72 -3.11 7.23
N LEU A 28 -15.93 -2.31 8.28
CA LEU A 28 -16.59 -1.00 8.22
C LEU A 28 -15.70 0.11 7.61
N LEU A 29 -14.41 -0.14 7.40
CA LEU A 29 -13.47 0.87 6.94
C LEU A 29 -13.39 0.94 5.40
N ALA A 30 -13.64 -0.16 4.72
CA ALA A 30 -13.65 -0.24 3.26
C ALA A 30 -14.96 0.33 2.71
N LYS A 31 -14.98 1.65 2.47
CA LYS A 31 -16.14 2.32 1.88
C LYS A 31 -16.22 1.99 0.38
N PRO A 32 -17.43 1.93 -0.22
CA PRO A 32 -17.58 1.69 -1.66
C PRO A 32 -16.76 2.64 -2.55
N VAL A 33 -16.59 3.90 -2.12
CA VAL A 33 -15.77 4.93 -2.78
C VAL A 33 -14.28 4.58 -2.90
N MET A 34 -13.77 3.68 -2.07
CA MET A 34 -12.37 3.21 -2.13
C MET A 34 -12.15 2.13 -3.20
N THR A 35 -13.19 1.75 -3.93
CA THR A 35 -13.07 0.82 -5.07
C THR A 35 -12.39 1.54 -6.23
N PRO A 36 -11.43 0.93 -6.96
CA PRO A 36 -10.81 1.56 -8.12
C PRO A 36 -11.86 2.01 -9.14
N GLY A 37 -11.80 3.27 -9.56
CA GLY A 37 -12.78 3.89 -10.47
C GLY A 37 -14.15 4.21 -9.85
N ALA A 38 -14.32 4.10 -8.52
CA ALA A 38 -15.56 4.52 -7.85
C ALA A 38 -15.60 6.03 -7.54
N ALA A 39 -14.45 6.70 -7.56
CA ALA A 39 -14.35 8.15 -7.53
C ALA A 39 -14.69 8.75 -8.91
N ASP A 40 -14.99 10.05 -8.94
CA ASP A 40 -15.35 10.83 -10.13
C ASP A 40 -14.20 11.04 -11.15
N GLY A 41 -13.18 10.19 -11.11
CA GLY A 41 -11.98 10.24 -11.96
C GLY A 41 -10.88 11.15 -11.43
N LEU A 42 -11.11 11.90 -10.33
CA LEU A 42 -10.08 12.77 -9.75
C LEU A 42 -8.93 11.97 -9.12
N ASP A 43 -9.24 10.89 -8.41
CA ASP A 43 -8.24 10.02 -7.80
C ASP A 43 -7.37 9.34 -8.87
N ASP A 44 -7.99 8.87 -9.96
CA ASP A 44 -7.26 8.27 -11.09
C ASP A 44 -6.33 9.29 -11.78
N ALA A 45 -6.78 10.55 -11.93
CA ALA A 45 -5.97 11.63 -12.49
C ALA A 45 -4.79 12.01 -11.58
N LEU A 46 -4.99 11.98 -10.26
CA LEU A 46 -3.91 12.24 -9.29
C LEU A 46 -2.88 11.11 -9.29
N ASP A 47 -3.34 9.86 -9.35
CA ASP A 47 -2.47 8.69 -9.45
C ASP A 47 -1.63 8.75 -10.74
N ASP A 48 -2.25 9.02 -11.88
CA ASP A 48 -1.54 9.21 -13.15
C ASP A 48 -0.52 10.37 -13.08
N HIS A 49 -0.85 11.47 -12.40
CA HIS A 49 0.08 12.59 -12.18
C HIS A 49 1.30 12.19 -11.33
N ILE A 50 1.09 11.44 -10.26
CA ILE A 50 2.16 10.94 -9.38
C ILE A 50 3.04 9.94 -10.15
N TYR A 51 2.44 9.00 -10.88
CA TYR A 51 3.17 8.00 -11.68
C TYR A 51 4.00 8.66 -12.78
N PHE A 52 3.42 9.60 -13.53
CA PHE A 52 4.16 10.35 -14.55
C PHE A 52 5.34 11.15 -13.96
N SER A 53 5.15 11.75 -12.78
CA SER A 53 6.20 12.52 -12.12
C SER A 53 7.35 11.65 -11.60
N LYS A 54 7.05 10.41 -11.17
CA LYS A 54 8.05 9.47 -10.65
C LYS A 54 8.74 8.67 -11.74
N GLU A 55 8.01 8.32 -12.79
CA GLU A 55 8.44 7.40 -13.84
C GLU A 55 8.52 8.10 -15.21
N ALA A 56 8.94 9.37 -15.22
CA ALA A 56 8.97 10.27 -16.38
C ALA A 56 9.62 9.72 -17.68
N SER A 57 10.17 8.50 -17.68
CA SER A 57 10.71 7.78 -18.84
C SER A 57 9.83 6.67 -19.41
N SER A 58 8.84 6.11 -18.69
CA SER A 58 8.05 4.96 -19.15
C SER A 58 6.57 5.29 -19.37
N GLY A 59 6.29 6.13 -20.37
CA GLY A 59 5.01 6.28 -21.07
C GLY A 59 3.71 6.01 -20.29
N GLY A 60 3.06 7.09 -19.83
CA GLY A 60 1.70 7.04 -19.26
C GLY A 60 0.60 6.65 -20.26
N ARG A 61 -0.61 6.38 -19.73
CA ARG A 61 -1.80 5.89 -20.47
C ARG A 61 -2.45 6.94 -21.40
N GLY A 62 -1.69 7.57 -22.29
CA GLY A 62 -2.16 8.54 -23.33
C GLY A 62 -2.64 9.88 -22.75
N PHE A 63 -2.46 11.05 -23.36
CA PHE A 63 -2.27 11.41 -24.76
C PHE A 63 -1.45 12.72 -24.81
N GLY A 64 -0.40 12.74 -25.64
CA GLY A 64 0.22 13.98 -26.14
C GLY A 64 1.36 14.60 -25.32
N GLY A 65 2.59 14.13 -25.54
CA GLY A 65 3.77 15.01 -25.50
C GLY A 65 4.95 14.53 -24.66
N GLY A 66 5.94 13.93 -25.31
CA GLY A 66 7.35 14.24 -25.00
C GLY A 66 8.22 13.19 -24.32
N GLY A 67 8.05 11.89 -24.58
CA GLY A 67 9.07 10.90 -24.23
C GLY A 67 10.04 10.66 -25.39
N CYS A 68 11.35 10.88 -25.20
CA CYS A 68 12.40 10.51 -26.17
C CYS A 68 12.56 8.98 -26.33
N GLY A 69 11.83 8.16 -25.57
CA GLY A 69 11.62 6.75 -25.90
C GLY A 69 12.88 5.86 -25.88
N CYS A 70 13.88 6.18 -25.08
CA CYS A 70 15.05 5.32 -24.89
C CYS A 70 15.07 4.75 -23.47
N ASN A 71 15.04 3.40 -23.38
CA ASN A 71 15.50 2.65 -22.21
C ASN A 71 16.99 2.91 -21.96
#